data_AF-A0A2V9PMT2-F1
#
_entry.id   AF-A0A2V9PMT2-F1
#
_cell.length_a   1.000
_cell.length_b   1.000
_cell.length_c   1.000
_cell.angle_alpha   90.00
_cell.angle_beta   90.00
_cell.angle_gamma   90.00
#
_symmetry.space_group_name_H-M   'P 1'
#
loop_
_entity.id
_entity.type
_entity.pdbx_description
1 polymer ?
#
loop_
_entity_poly.entity_id
_entity_poly.type
_entity_poly.pdbx_seq_one_letter_code
_entity_poly.pdbx_strand_id
1 'polypeptide(L)'
;MYIDLAGLCYYHAALGLRLNSHMLERQERTLARLRKVNIEDVLFPSITLLSDLIKFLNSTKTRRGKGIVAILEKMLEIDEMTKTMDGLVWADLSLEKSDPEKFHRQWEVEERVAWLNRELRKYRFLPRAAAVIGGNSGADRWTAYFRGDPREKTEERLRLAPSEALQVILKLTQIGYLNRLRHCTHCQRWLYATFRHQKFCSTKCQQKSYTQSDEWKAHRRNYMRRRYQRLMKNYRKRP
;
A
#
# COMPACT_ATOMS: atom_id res chain seq x y z
N MET A 1 -30.19 -36.83 -9.70
CA MET A 1 -28.79 -36.43 -9.92
C MET A 1 -28.34 -35.64 -8.70
N TYR A 2 -27.74 -36.34 -7.74
CA TYR A 2 -27.26 -35.77 -6.48
C TYR A 2 -26.01 -34.93 -6.77
N ILE A 3 -26.04 -33.64 -6.41
CA ILE A 3 -24.83 -32.81 -6.38
C ILE A 3 -24.18 -33.07 -5.03
N ASP A 4 -23.04 -33.74 -5.06
CA ASP A 4 -22.24 -34.09 -3.90
C ASP A 4 -21.67 -32.80 -3.24
N LEU A 5 -22.33 -32.37 -2.17
CA LEU A 5 -21.96 -31.18 -1.38
C LEU A 5 -20.70 -31.43 -0.51
N ALA A 6 -20.29 -32.69 -0.30
CA ALA A 6 -19.11 -33.02 0.50
C ALA A 6 -17.80 -32.71 -0.25
N GLY A 7 -17.76 -32.91 -1.57
CA GLY A 7 -16.59 -32.60 -2.40
C GLY A 7 -16.25 -31.11 -2.47
N LEU A 8 -17.25 -30.22 -2.45
CA LEU A 8 -17.03 -28.76 -2.51
C LEU A 8 -16.47 -28.19 -1.20
N CYS A 9 -16.79 -28.78 -0.05
CA CYS A 9 -16.22 -28.39 1.24
C CYS A 9 -14.74 -28.81 1.37
N TYR A 10 -14.36 -30.00 0.89
CA TYR A 10 -12.97 -30.45 0.89
C TYR A 10 -12.09 -29.63 -0.06
N TYR A 11 -12.59 -29.26 -1.24
CA TYR A 11 -11.86 -28.37 -2.15
C TYR A 11 -11.68 -26.96 -1.59
N HIS A 12 -12.67 -26.39 -0.90
CA HIS A 12 -12.55 -25.07 -0.27
C HIS A 12 -11.60 -25.06 0.94
N ALA A 13 -11.57 -26.12 1.74
CA ALA A 13 -10.64 -26.26 2.86
C ALA A 13 -9.19 -26.50 2.38
N ALA A 14 -9.00 -27.35 1.36
CA ALA A 14 -7.69 -27.60 0.76
C ALA A 14 -7.15 -26.39 -0.03
N LEU A 15 -8.02 -25.64 -0.72
CA LEU A 15 -7.66 -24.35 -1.34
C LEU A 15 -7.34 -23.29 -0.27
N GLY A 16 -8.06 -23.25 0.85
CA GLY A 16 -7.77 -22.37 1.98
C GLY A 16 -6.41 -22.65 2.64
N LEU A 17 -6.06 -23.92 2.82
CA LEU A 17 -4.77 -24.35 3.37
C LEU A 17 -3.60 -24.15 2.39
N ARG A 18 -3.78 -24.45 1.09
CA ARG A 18 -2.78 -24.15 0.05
C ARG A 18 -2.60 -22.66 -0.21
N LEU A 19 -3.67 -21.85 -0.15
CA LEU A 19 -3.57 -20.39 -0.24
C LEU A 19 -2.81 -19.82 0.95
N ASN A 20 -3.01 -20.36 2.16
CA ASN A 20 -2.29 -19.93 3.35
C ASN A 20 -0.81 -20.34 3.33
N SER A 21 -0.46 -21.56 2.92
CA SER A 21 0.96 -21.97 2.81
C SER A 21 1.69 -21.17 1.70
N HIS A 22 1.07 -21.00 0.54
CA HIS A 22 1.62 -20.20 -0.55
C HIS A 22 1.63 -18.68 -0.24
N MET A 23 0.73 -18.18 0.62
CA MET A 23 0.80 -16.82 1.15
C MET A 23 2.00 -16.62 2.08
N LEU A 24 2.30 -17.58 2.97
CA LEU A 24 3.45 -17.53 3.86
C LEU A 24 4.78 -17.61 3.06
N GLU A 25 4.87 -18.54 2.11
CA GLU A 25 6.03 -18.71 1.21
C GLU A 25 6.25 -17.49 0.28
N ARG A 26 5.17 -16.78 -0.10
CA ARG A 26 5.26 -15.50 -0.84
C ARG A 26 5.59 -14.30 0.04
N GLN A 27 5.16 -14.30 1.30
CA GLN A 27 5.61 -13.32 2.28
C GLN A 27 7.12 -13.47 2.50
N GLU A 28 7.63 -14.70 2.56
CA GLU A 28 9.07 -14.97 2.61
C GLU A 28 9.81 -14.50 1.36
N ARG A 29 9.25 -14.65 0.15
CA ARG A 29 9.87 -14.10 -1.08
C ARG A 29 9.82 -12.57 -1.15
N THR A 30 8.77 -11.95 -0.61
CA THR A 30 8.65 -10.49 -0.52
C THR A 30 9.62 -9.95 0.53
N LEU A 31 9.72 -10.62 1.69
CA LEU A 31 10.73 -10.37 2.71
C LEU A 31 12.14 -10.63 2.19
N ALA A 32 12.37 -11.66 1.37
CA ALA A 32 13.66 -11.95 0.74
C ALA A 32 14.03 -10.90 -0.32
N ARG A 33 13.06 -10.33 -1.04
CA ARG A 33 13.27 -9.18 -1.93
C ARG A 33 13.54 -7.90 -1.14
N LEU A 34 12.83 -7.69 -0.03
CA LEU A 34 13.10 -6.59 0.91
C LEU A 34 14.46 -6.76 1.62
N ARG A 35 14.94 -8.00 1.82
CA ARG A 35 16.29 -8.33 2.31
C ARG A 35 17.36 -8.14 1.23
N LYS A 36 17.06 -8.43 -0.05
CA LYS A 36 17.97 -8.24 -1.20
C LYS A 36 18.13 -6.80 -1.64
N VAL A 37 17.10 -5.96 -1.47
CA VAL A 37 17.25 -4.50 -1.54
C VAL A 37 18.00 -4.11 -0.28
N ASN A 38 19.32 -4.00 -0.42
CA ASN A 38 20.30 -3.91 0.66
C ASN A 38 20.09 -2.67 1.55
N ILE A 39 19.07 -2.73 2.39
CA ILE A 39 18.85 -1.92 3.58
C ILE A 39 18.59 -2.92 4.71
N GLU A 40 19.60 -3.73 5.00
CA GLU A 40 19.96 -3.85 6.40
C GLU A 40 20.21 -2.41 6.81
N ASP A 41 19.23 -1.79 7.45
CA ASP A 41 19.45 -1.28 8.79
C ASP A 41 18.33 -0.39 9.34
N VAL A 42 17.99 -0.78 10.55
CA VAL A 42 17.36 -0.06 11.64
C VAL A 42 15.87 0.21 11.60
N LEU A 43 15.15 -0.23 10.58
CA LEU A 43 13.78 -0.71 10.76
C LEU A 43 13.55 -1.75 9.68
N PHE A 44 13.67 -3.04 10.02
CA PHE A 44 13.06 -4.05 9.18
C PHE A 44 11.58 -3.68 9.05
N PRO A 45 11.00 -3.56 7.84
CA PRO A 45 9.57 -3.60 7.71
C PRO A 45 9.14 -5.01 8.10
N SER A 46 8.97 -5.23 9.40
CA SER A 46 8.27 -6.40 9.91
C SER A 46 6.89 -6.40 9.26
N ILE A 47 6.32 -7.59 9.06
CA ILE A 47 4.94 -7.72 8.54
C ILE A 47 3.98 -6.87 9.41
N THR A 48 4.28 -6.76 10.70
CA THR A 48 3.53 -5.92 11.64
C THR A 48 3.68 -4.43 11.34
N LEU A 49 4.88 -3.93 10.99
CA LEU A 49 5.13 -2.50 10.73
C LEU A 49 4.28 -1.96 9.58
N LEU A 50 4.17 -2.71 8.49
CA LEU A 50 3.31 -2.31 7.37
C LEU A 50 1.83 -2.33 7.76
N SER A 51 1.39 -3.33 8.52
CA SER A 51 0.01 -3.39 9.01
C SER A 51 -0.32 -2.26 9.98
N ASP A 52 0.65 -1.86 10.82
CA ASP A 52 0.53 -0.77 11.78
C ASP A 52 0.53 0.58 11.08
N LEU A 53 1.33 0.75 10.00
CA LEU A 53 1.27 1.92 9.13
C LEU A 53 -0.11 2.04 8.46
N ILE A 54 -0.63 0.97 7.88
CA ILE A 54 -1.96 1.00 7.26
C ILE A 54 -3.05 1.28 8.29
N LYS A 55 -2.92 0.75 9.52
CA LYS A 55 -3.83 1.07 10.62
C LYS A 55 -3.75 2.55 10.99
N PHE A 56 -2.54 3.09 11.11
CA PHE A 56 -2.28 4.51 11.37
C PHE A 56 -2.92 5.41 10.31
N LEU A 57 -2.62 5.18 9.03
CA LEU A 57 -3.14 6.00 7.91
C LEU A 57 -4.68 6.00 7.84
N ASN A 58 -5.31 4.89 8.21
CA ASN A 58 -6.77 4.78 8.18
C ASN A 58 -7.48 5.26 9.45
N SER A 59 -6.76 5.49 10.55
CA SER A 59 -7.38 5.65 11.87
C SER A 59 -6.89 6.86 12.66
N THR A 60 -5.81 7.52 12.22
CA THR A 60 -5.27 8.70 12.90
C THR A 60 -6.29 9.83 12.95
N LYS A 61 -6.42 10.46 14.12
CA LYS A 61 -7.33 11.59 14.33
C LYS A 61 -6.60 12.88 14.69
N THR A 62 -5.34 12.77 15.11
CA THR A 62 -4.54 13.92 15.54
C THR A 62 -4.20 14.84 14.37
N ARG A 63 -3.99 16.13 14.65
CA ARG A 63 -3.52 17.10 13.64
C ARG A 63 -2.20 16.65 13.02
N ARG A 64 -1.28 16.12 13.83
CA ARG A 64 0.00 15.61 13.32
C ARG A 64 -0.17 14.39 12.42
N GLY A 65 -0.94 13.39 12.82
CA GLY A 65 -1.12 12.22 11.96
C GLY A 65 -1.91 12.50 10.69
N LYS A 66 -2.88 13.43 10.70
CA LYS A 66 -3.48 13.96 9.47
C LYS A 66 -2.44 14.67 8.58
N GLY A 67 -1.49 15.39 9.17
CA GLY A 67 -0.36 15.97 8.46
C GLY A 67 0.51 14.91 7.76
N ILE A 68 0.74 13.76 8.37
CA ILE A 68 1.43 12.63 7.73
C ILE A 68 0.67 12.12 6.51
N VAL A 69 -0.66 12.00 6.59
CA VAL A 69 -1.48 11.58 5.44
C VAL A 69 -1.37 12.59 4.31
N ALA A 70 -1.46 13.90 4.60
CA ALA A 70 -1.30 14.95 3.59
C ALA A 70 0.09 14.95 2.94
N ILE A 71 1.14 14.68 3.72
CA ILE A 71 2.50 14.49 3.20
C ILE A 71 2.55 13.30 2.24
N LEU A 72 2.02 12.15 2.63
CA LEU A 72 1.98 10.94 1.79
C LEU A 72 1.23 11.20 0.48
N GLU A 73 0.07 11.84 0.54
CA GLU A 73 -0.72 12.20 -0.64
C GLU A 73 0.07 13.11 -1.58
N LYS A 74 0.75 14.13 -1.04
CA LYS A 74 1.60 15.01 -1.85
C LYS A 74 2.79 14.27 -2.46
N MET A 75 3.42 13.35 -1.73
CA MET A 75 4.51 12.53 -2.27
C MET A 75 4.04 11.65 -3.43
N LEU A 76 2.83 11.07 -3.33
CA LEU A 76 2.23 10.29 -4.41
C LEU A 76 1.83 11.15 -5.62
N GLU A 77 1.37 12.37 -5.40
CA GLU A 77 1.13 13.35 -6.47
C GLU A 77 2.41 13.66 -7.23
N ILE A 78 3.51 13.94 -6.52
CA ILE A 78 4.83 14.17 -7.12
C ILE A 78 5.31 12.92 -7.88
N ASP A 79 5.14 11.72 -7.31
CA ASP A 79 5.52 10.45 -7.96
C ASP A 79 4.78 10.27 -9.30
N GLU A 80 3.49 10.63 -9.38
CA GLU A 80 2.73 10.53 -10.63
C GLU A 80 3.12 11.63 -11.63
N MET A 81 3.34 12.87 -11.18
CA MET A 81 3.81 13.97 -12.05
C MET A 81 5.16 13.65 -12.70
N THR A 82 6.07 13.02 -11.94
CA THR A 82 7.45 12.75 -12.36
C THR A 82 7.62 11.42 -13.09
N LYS A 83 6.57 10.60 -13.18
CA LYS A 83 6.60 9.25 -13.77
C LYS A 83 7.06 9.19 -15.24
N THR A 84 6.88 10.28 -15.98
CA THR A 84 7.28 10.41 -17.39
C THR A 84 8.51 11.29 -17.57
N MET A 85 9.08 11.77 -16.47
CA MET A 85 10.26 12.64 -16.46
C MET A 85 11.49 11.79 -16.15
N ASP A 86 12.59 12.07 -16.85
CA ASP A 86 13.88 11.44 -16.59
C ASP A 86 14.82 12.42 -15.88
N GLY A 87 15.59 11.91 -14.92
CA GLY A 87 16.59 12.68 -14.18
C GLY A 87 16.04 13.42 -12.95
N LEU A 88 16.91 14.26 -12.36
CA LEU A 88 16.56 15.09 -11.22
C LEU A 88 15.77 16.30 -11.71
N VAL A 89 14.53 16.45 -11.25
CA VAL A 89 13.64 17.52 -11.70
C VAL A 89 13.99 18.81 -10.98
N TRP A 90 14.80 19.64 -11.61
CA TRP A 90 14.96 21.06 -11.30
C TRP A 90 14.43 21.90 -12.46
N ALA A 91 13.84 23.05 -12.16
CA ALA A 91 13.35 23.99 -13.16
C ALA A 91 14.55 24.61 -13.86
N ASP A 92 14.78 24.16 -15.09
CA ASP A 92 15.83 24.71 -15.92
C ASP A 92 15.36 26.05 -16.51
N LEU A 93 15.88 27.15 -15.95
CA LEU A 93 15.54 28.52 -16.39
C LEU A 93 15.80 28.74 -17.89
N SER A 94 16.68 27.96 -18.52
CA SER A 94 16.90 28.07 -19.97
C SER A 94 15.67 27.65 -20.78
N LEU A 95 14.82 26.78 -20.23
CA LEU A 95 13.59 26.31 -20.87
C LEU A 95 12.47 27.34 -20.87
N GLU A 96 12.54 28.39 -20.04
CA GLU A 96 11.49 29.41 -19.94
C GLU A 96 11.16 30.04 -21.31
N LYS A 97 12.18 30.18 -22.17
CA LYS A 97 12.02 30.72 -23.53
C LYS A 97 11.95 29.65 -24.62
N SER A 98 12.66 28.54 -24.47
CA SER A 98 12.76 27.52 -25.53
C SER A 98 11.64 26.47 -25.49
N ASP A 99 11.18 26.11 -24.30
CA ASP A 99 10.10 25.14 -24.06
C ASP A 99 9.33 25.52 -22.78
N PRO A 100 8.44 26.53 -22.87
CA PRO A 100 7.72 27.05 -21.71
C PRO A 100 6.82 26.00 -21.04
N GLU A 101 6.25 25.06 -21.81
CA GLU A 101 5.41 24.00 -21.25
C GLU A 101 6.22 23.05 -20.37
N LYS A 102 7.40 22.63 -20.81
CA LYS A 102 8.29 21.80 -20.01
C LYS A 102 8.80 22.55 -18.79
N PHE A 103 9.15 23.83 -18.93
CA PHE A 103 9.51 24.69 -17.81
C PHE A 103 8.39 24.77 -16.76
N HIS A 104 7.15 25.05 -17.18
CA HIS A 104 6.01 25.13 -16.27
C HIS A 104 5.77 23.80 -15.53
N ARG A 105 5.88 22.65 -16.22
CA ARG A 105 5.77 21.34 -15.56
C ARG A 105 6.86 21.12 -14.52
N GLN A 106 8.11 21.48 -14.81
CA GLN A 106 9.20 21.37 -13.85
C GLN A 106 8.99 22.29 -12.65
N TRP A 107 8.59 23.53 -12.90
CA TRP A 107 8.27 24.51 -11.87
C TRP A 107 7.14 24.04 -10.94
N GLU A 108 6.07 23.46 -11.51
CA GLU A 108 5.00 22.88 -10.72
C GLU A 108 5.53 21.79 -9.78
N VAL A 109 6.35 20.85 -10.29
CA VAL A 109 6.98 19.80 -9.45
C VAL A 109 7.80 20.42 -8.33
N GLU A 110 8.64 21.42 -8.63
CA GLU A 110 9.44 22.13 -7.63
C GLU A 110 8.59 22.79 -6.56
N GLU A 111 7.47 23.42 -6.92
CA GLU A 111 6.54 24.02 -5.97
C GLU A 111 5.97 22.97 -5.00
N ARG A 112 5.60 21.78 -5.51
CA ARG A 112 5.09 20.67 -4.69
C ARG A 112 6.19 20.12 -3.77
N VAL A 113 7.43 20.03 -4.26
CA VAL A 113 8.60 19.63 -3.47
C VAL A 113 8.93 20.66 -2.39
N ALA A 114 8.83 21.95 -2.69
CA ALA A 114 9.05 23.03 -1.73
C ALA A 114 8.02 23.00 -0.59
N TRP A 115 6.73 22.77 -0.93
CA TRP A 115 5.69 22.55 0.06
C TRP A 115 5.99 21.31 0.92
N LEU A 116 6.36 20.19 0.28
CA LEU A 116 6.70 18.94 0.98
C LEU A 116 7.81 19.18 2.00
N ASN A 117 8.90 19.84 1.59
CA ASN A 117 10.03 20.16 2.44
C ASN A 117 9.64 21.08 3.61
N ARG A 118 8.74 22.04 3.38
CA ARG A 118 8.20 22.90 4.45
C ARG A 118 7.41 22.10 5.48
N GLU A 119 6.61 21.13 5.06
CA GLU A 119 5.86 20.26 5.95
C GLU A 119 6.76 19.28 6.70
N LEU A 120 7.75 18.69 6.03
CA LEU A 120 8.72 17.76 6.63
C LEU A 120 9.56 18.42 7.73
N ARG A 121 9.89 19.71 7.60
CA ARG A 121 10.63 20.49 8.62
C ARG A 121 9.93 20.55 9.98
N LYS A 122 8.62 20.29 10.05
CA LYS A 122 7.86 20.30 11.31
C LYS A 122 8.13 19.06 12.17
N TYR A 123 8.75 18.03 11.59
CA TYR A 123 9.03 16.76 12.26
C TYR A 123 10.49 16.72 12.68
N ARG A 124 10.72 16.35 13.94
CA ARG A 124 12.07 16.17 14.47
C ARG A 124 12.56 14.78 14.12
N PHE A 125 13.63 14.73 13.33
CA PHE A 125 14.35 13.51 13.02
C PHE A 125 15.74 13.56 13.64
N LEU A 126 16.08 12.51 14.39
CA LEU A 126 17.39 12.38 15.01
C LEU A 126 18.26 11.48 14.14
N PRO A 127 19.41 11.96 13.64
CA PRO A 127 20.35 11.09 12.96
C PRO A 127 20.86 10.05 13.95
N ARG A 128 21.00 8.82 13.46
CA ARG A 128 21.49 7.68 14.20
C ARG A 128 22.42 6.89 13.30
N ALA A 129 23.41 6.25 13.93
CA ALA A 129 24.28 5.31 13.28
C ALA A 129 24.21 3.96 14.00
N ALA A 130 24.26 2.88 13.24
CA ALA A 130 24.34 1.53 13.78
C ALA A 130 25.42 0.75 13.02
N ALA A 131 26.13 -0.09 13.76
CA ALA A 131 27.06 -1.06 13.19
C ALA A 131 26.28 -2.31 12.75
N VAL A 132 26.48 -2.73 11.51
CA VAL A 132 26.03 -4.02 10.98
C VAL A 132 27.08 -5.04 11.32
N ILE A 133 26.71 -6.01 12.14
CA ILE A 133 27.61 -7.10 12.50
C ILE A 133 27.41 -8.22 11.47
N GLY A 134 28.43 -8.45 10.65
CA GLY A 134 28.45 -9.55 9.68
C GLY A 134 29.38 -10.67 10.15
N GLY A 135 28.88 -11.50 11.07
CA GLY A 135 29.63 -12.68 11.54
C GLY A 135 30.73 -12.40 12.57
N ASN A 136 31.66 -13.36 12.70
CA ASN A 136 32.54 -13.55 13.87
C ASN A 136 33.67 -12.50 14.05
N SER A 137 33.69 -11.42 13.27
CA SER A 137 34.82 -10.47 13.23
C SER A 137 34.40 -9.00 13.22
N GLY A 138 33.35 -8.65 13.96
CA GLY A 138 33.00 -7.25 14.24
C GLY A 138 32.04 -6.62 13.23
N ALA A 139 32.07 -5.28 13.16
CA ALA A 139 31.16 -4.52 12.31
C ALA A 139 31.66 -4.50 10.85
N ASP A 140 30.92 -5.15 9.97
CA ASP A 140 31.24 -5.22 8.53
C ASP A 140 30.85 -3.93 7.79
N ARG A 141 29.85 -3.22 8.30
CA ARG A 141 29.33 -1.98 7.70
C ARG A 141 28.76 -1.06 8.77
N TRP A 142 28.81 0.25 8.50
CA TRP A 142 28.05 1.24 9.25
C TRP A 142 26.89 1.76 8.42
N THR A 143 25.79 2.03 9.09
CA THR A 143 24.60 2.62 8.48
C THR A 143 24.22 3.90 9.19
N ALA A 144 23.72 4.87 8.42
CA ALA A 144 23.15 6.10 8.94
C ALA A 144 21.67 6.15 8.59
N TYR A 145 20.84 6.48 9.58
CA TYR A 145 19.40 6.58 9.40
C TYR A 145 18.83 7.66 10.30
N PHE A 146 17.70 8.21 9.88
CA PHE A 146 16.93 9.13 10.71
C PHE A 146 15.92 8.35 11.53
N ARG A 147 15.86 8.59 12.85
CA ARG A 147 14.81 8.07 13.75
C ARG A 147 13.82 9.18 14.05
N GLY A 148 12.53 8.85 14.06
CA GLY A 148 11.47 9.74 14.56
C GLY A 148 11.69 10.15 16.02
N ASP A 149 10.97 11.17 16.46
CA ASP A 149 11.11 11.71 17.81
C ASP A 149 10.61 10.69 18.86
N PRO A 150 11.48 10.10 19.70
CA PRO A 150 11.06 9.10 20.69
C PRO A 150 10.14 9.67 21.79
N ARG A 151 10.05 11.01 21.90
CA ARG A 151 9.18 11.67 22.87
C ARG A 151 7.79 11.95 22.31
N GLU A 152 7.57 11.72 21.02
CA GLU A 152 6.27 11.93 20.40
C GLU A 152 5.27 10.88 20.91
N LYS A 153 4.11 11.34 21.37
CA LYS A 153 3.08 10.45 21.93
C LYS A 153 2.39 9.66 20.82
N THR A 154 2.29 8.36 21.02
CA THR A 154 1.47 7.47 20.22
C THR A 154 -0.01 7.62 20.61
N GLU A 155 -0.92 7.63 19.62
CA GLU A 155 -2.36 7.61 19.89
C GLU A 155 -2.77 6.27 20.54
N GLU A 156 -3.72 6.30 21.50
CA GLU A 156 -4.12 5.18 22.38
C GLU A 156 -4.42 3.83 21.67
N ARG A 157 -4.75 3.85 20.38
CA ARG A 157 -5.10 2.65 19.59
C ARG A 157 -4.10 2.32 18.47
N LEU A 158 -3.06 3.13 18.33
CA LEU A 158 -2.03 3.00 17.31
C LEU A 158 -0.76 2.46 17.94
N ARG A 159 0.07 1.83 17.12
CA ARG A 159 1.39 1.32 17.52
C ARG A 159 2.55 2.15 16.96
N LEU A 160 2.21 3.16 16.16
CA LEU A 160 3.17 4.08 15.55
C LEU A 160 2.84 5.51 15.98
N ALA A 161 3.86 6.21 16.44
CA ALA A 161 3.83 7.66 16.52
C ALA A 161 3.83 8.26 15.09
N PRO A 162 3.35 9.50 14.90
CA PRO A 162 3.37 10.17 13.60
C PRO A 162 4.74 10.19 12.90
N SER A 163 5.81 10.51 13.63
CA SER A 163 7.18 10.54 13.07
C SER A 163 7.72 9.16 12.71
N GLU A 164 7.30 8.10 13.40
CA GLU A 164 7.63 6.72 13.03
C GLU A 164 6.90 6.31 11.75
N ALA A 165 5.61 6.66 11.63
CA ALA A 165 4.85 6.44 10.39
C ALA A 165 5.51 7.18 9.21
N LEU A 166 5.94 8.43 9.41
CA LEU A 166 6.68 9.20 8.40
C LEU A 166 7.98 8.52 8.00
N GLN A 167 8.75 8.04 8.98
CA GLN A 167 10.01 7.34 8.74
C GLN A 167 9.79 6.11 7.84
N VAL A 168 8.72 5.33 8.08
CA VAL A 168 8.39 4.17 7.22
C VAL A 168 8.03 4.61 5.81
N ILE A 169 7.24 5.67 5.64
CA ILE A 169 6.88 6.22 4.31
C ILE A 169 8.12 6.67 3.54
N LEU A 170 9.03 7.40 4.19
CA LEU A 170 10.28 7.86 3.57
C LEU A 170 11.16 6.67 3.16
N LYS A 171 11.28 5.63 4.00
CA LYS A 171 11.99 4.39 3.65
C LYS A 171 11.35 3.68 2.45
N LEU A 172 10.02 3.60 2.39
CA LEU A 172 9.31 3.02 1.23
C LEU A 172 9.60 3.79 -0.06
N THR A 173 9.78 5.11 0.04
CA THR A 173 10.13 5.97 -1.09
C THR A 173 11.55 5.68 -1.58
N GLN A 174 12.52 5.58 -0.68
CA GLN A 174 13.91 5.26 -1.01
C GLN A 174 14.07 3.91 -1.75
N ILE A 175 13.21 2.94 -1.45
CA ILE A 175 13.21 1.63 -2.13
C ILE A 175 12.25 1.55 -3.33
N GLY A 176 11.65 2.66 -3.76
CA GLY A 176 10.76 2.73 -4.91
C GLY A 176 9.40 2.02 -4.71
N TYR A 177 8.96 1.83 -3.47
CA TYR A 177 7.71 1.15 -3.11
C TYR A 177 6.60 2.11 -2.62
N LEU A 178 6.80 3.42 -2.73
CA LEU A 178 5.80 4.42 -2.36
C LEU A 178 4.45 4.17 -3.04
N ASN A 179 4.45 3.90 -4.36
CA ASN A 179 3.26 3.61 -5.17
C ASN A 179 2.47 2.33 -4.77
N ARG A 180 2.98 1.55 -3.81
CA ARG A 180 2.24 0.44 -3.21
C ARG A 180 1.26 0.94 -2.15
N LEU A 181 1.53 2.08 -1.51
CA LEU A 181 0.56 2.77 -0.67
C LEU A 181 -0.45 3.47 -1.58
N ARG A 182 -1.71 3.03 -1.54
CA ARG A 182 -2.78 3.58 -2.39
C ARG A 182 -4.15 3.41 -1.75
N HIS A 183 -5.14 4.11 -2.26
CA HIS A 183 -6.53 3.93 -1.84
C HIS A 183 -7.16 2.67 -2.44
N CYS A 184 -7.99 2.02 -1.64
CA CYS A 184 -8.81 0.90 -2.09
C CYS A 184 -9.90 1.42 -3.02
N THR A 185 -10.01 0.86 -4.23
CA THR A 185 -10.99 1.32 -5.23
C THR A 185 -12.44 1.24 -4.74
N HIS A 186 -12.75 0.36 -3.78
CA HIS A 186 -14.11 0.21 -3.25
C HIS A 186 -14.39 1.08 -2.01
N CYS A 187 -13.53 1.02 -0.99
CA CYS A 187 -13.81 1.66 0.31
C CYS A 187 -12.97 2.91 0.59
N GLN A 188 -12.09 3.30 -0.35
CA GLN A 188 -11.20 4.46 -0.26
C GLN A 188 -10.26 4.48 0.95
N ARG A 189 -10.17 3.38 1.70
CA ARG A 189 -9.17 3.21 2.76
C ARG A 189 -7.79 2.95 2.17
N TRP A 190 -6.75 3.43 2.83
CA TRP A 190 -5.37 3.13 2.53
C TRP A 190 -5.12 1.61 2.57
N LEU A 191 -4.38 1.12 1.60
CA LEU A 191 -3.83 -0.23 1.58
C LEU A 191 -2.36 -0.21 1.14
N TYR A 192 -1.63 -1.24 1.54
CA TYR A 192 -0.33 -1.55 0.94
C TYR A 192 -0.51 -2.69 -0.06
N ALA A 193 -0.29 -2.40 -1.33
CA ALA A 193 -0.44 -3.34 -2.42
C ALA A 193 0.75 -4.31 -2.45
N THR A 194 0.53 -5.54 -2.00
CA THR A 194 1.54 -6.61 -2.09
C THR A 194 1.89 -6.88 -3.55
N PHE A 195 0.90 -6.81 -4.44
CA PHE A 195 1.05 -6.96 -5.88
C PHE A 195 0.77 -5.64 -6.60
N ARG A 196 1.49 -5.36 -7.70
CA ARG A 196 1.29 -4.14 -8.50
C ARG A 196 -0.16 -3.95 -8.95
N HIS A 197 -0.86 -5.04 -9.28
CA HIS A 197 -2.25 -5.03 -9.74
C HIS A 197 -3.29 -5.07 -8.62
N GLN A 198 -2.89 -5.14 -7.34
CA GLN A 198 -3.83 -5.20 -6.23
C GLN A 198 -4.54 -3.84 -6.09
N LYS A 199 -5.86 -3.84 -6.31
CA LYS A 199 -6.74 -2.65 -6.24
C LYS A 199 -7.57 -2.57 -4.97
N PHE A 200 -7.73 -3.70 -4.26
CA PHE A 200 -8.62 -3.82 -3.11
C PHE A 200 -7.85 -4.19 -1.84
N CYS A 201 -8.30 -3.64 -0.70
CA CYS A 201 -7.71 -3.94 0.61
C CYS A 201 -8.11 -5.33 1.15
N SER A 202 -9.14 -5.97 0.59
CA SER A 202 -9.61 -7.30 0.99
C SER A 202 -10.45 -7.95 -0.10
N THR A 203 -10.54 -9.28 -0.06
CA THR A 203 -11.45 -10.06 -0.91
C THR A 203 -12.90 -9.62 -0.75
N LYS A 204 -13.31 -9.19 0.46
CA LYS A 204 -14.64 -8.62 0.71
C LYS A 204 -14.89 -7.36 -0.12
N CYS A 205 -13.91 -6.45 -0.20
CA CYS A 205 -14.03 -5.24 -1.03
C CYS A 205 -14.04 -5.57 -2.52
N GLN A 206 -13.23 -6.54 -2.95
CA GLN A 206 -13.23 -7.03 -4.33
C GLN A 206 -14.59 -7.62 -4.72
N GLN A 207 -15.13 -8.52 -3.90
CA GLN A 207 -16.44 -9.12 -4.12
C GLN A 207 -17.55 -8.07 -4.14
N LYS A 208 -17.58 -7.14 -3.18
CA LYS A 208 -18.57 -6.06 -3.17
C LYS A 208 -18.52 -5.22 -4.44
N SER A 209 -17.33 -4.79 -4.86
CA SER A 209 -17.13 -4.05 -6.11
C SER A 209 -17.62 -4.84 -7.32
N TYR A 210 -17.25 -6.12 -7.45
CA TYR A 210 -17.72 -6.97 -8.52
C TYR A 210 -19.24 -7.16 -8.50
N THR A 211 -19.84 -7.36 -7.32
CA THR A 211 -21.29 -7.56 -7.19
C THR A 211 -22.12 -6.32 -7.52
N GLN A 212 -21.51 -5.14 -7.46
CA GLN A 212 -22.12 -3.87 -7.83
C GLN A 212 -21.97 -3.56 -9.33
N SER A 213 -21.15 -4.31 -10.07
CA SER A 213 -21.01 -4.15 -11.52
C SER A 213 -22.31 -4.47 -12.25
N ASP A 214 -22.58 -3.74 -13.33
CA ASP A 214 -23.81 -3.92 -14.09
C ASP A 214 -23.83 -5.26 -14.83
N GLU A 215 -22.67 -5.75 -15.25
CA GLU A 215 -22.50 -7.10 -15.79
C GLU A 215 -22.92 -8.17 -14.78
N TRP A 216 -22.46 -8.08 -13.53
CA TRP A 216 -22.86 -9.03 -12.49
C TRP A 216 -24.35 -8.93 -12.16
N LYS A 217 -24.90 -7.71 -12.08
CA LYS A 217 -26.35 -7.51 -11.88
C LYS A 217 -27.15 -8.11 -13.04
N ALA A 218 -26.71 -7.91 -14.28
CA ALA A 218 -27.35 -8.47 -15.47
C ALA A 218 -27.28 -10.01 -15.48
N HIS A 219 -26.10 -10.57 -15.20
CA HIS A 219 -25.90 -12.01 -15.06
C HIS A 219 -26.79 -12.59 -13.96
N ARG A 220 -26.80 -11.97 -12.77
CA ARG A 220 -27.63 -12.39 -11.63
C ARG A 220 -29.12 -12.32 -11.96
N ARG A 221 -29.59 -11.28 -12.64
CA ARG A 221 -30.99 -11.17 -13.12
C ARG A 221 -31.33 -12.32 -14.06
N ASN A 222 -30.49 -12.60 -15.05
CA ASN A 222 -30.69 -13.70 -16.00
C ASN A 222 -30.68 -15.07 -15.30
N TYR A 223 -29.75 -15.29 -14.37
CA TYR A 223 -29.66 -16.50 -13.56
C TYR A 223 -30.93 -16.72 -12.74
N MET A 224 -31.41 -15.69 -12.03
CA MET A 224 -32.62 -15.79 -11.21
C MET A 224 -33.85 -16.07 -12.07
N ARG A 225 -34.02 -15.41 -13.23
CA ARG A 225 -35.11 -15.74 -14.18
C ARG A 225 -35.09 -17.22 -14.59
N ARG A 226 -33.93 -17.73 -15.01
CA ARG A 226 -33.77 -19.15 -15.39
C ARG A 226 -34.06 -20.11 -14.23
N ARG A 227 -33.67 -19.73 -13.00
CA ARG A 227 -33.94 -20.52 -11.79
C ARG A 227 -35.43 -20.57 -11.47
N TYR A 228 -36.12 -19.44 -11.50
CA TYR A 228 -37.58 -19.39 -11.29
C TYR A 228 -38.35 -20.19 -12.34
N GLN A 229 -37.97 -20.08 -13.61
CA GLN A 229 -38.56 -20.88 -14.69
C GLN A 229 -38.42 -22.38 -14.44
N ARG A 230 -37.24 -22.85 -13.99
CA ARG A 230 -37.02 -24.25 -13.62
C ARG A 230 -37.86 -24.67 -12.42
N LEU A 231 -37.94 -23.84 -11.38
CA LEU A 231 -38.73 -24.13 -10.18
C LEU A 231 -40.23 -24.22 -10.49
N MET A 232 -40.77 -23.28 -11.27
CA MET A 232 -42.18 -23.29 -11.70
C MET A 232 -42.50 -24.51 -12.59
N LYS A 233 -41.59 -24.89 -13.49
CA LYS A 233 -41.73 -26.09 -14.32
C LYS A 233 -41.74 -27.36 -13.47
N ASN A 234 -40.93 -27.42 -12.41
CA ASN A 234 -40.90 -28.55 -11.48
C ASN A 234 -42.14 -28.58 -10.59
N TYR A 235 -42.65 -27.42 -10.16
CA TYR A 235 -43.88 -27.31 -9.38
C TYR A 235 -45.10 -27.82 -10.18
N ARG A 236 -45.23 -27.42 -11.45
CA ARG A 236 -46.30 -27.91 -12.36
C ARG A 236 -46.22 -29.40 -12.70
N LYS A 237 -45.08 -30.05 -12.45
CA LYS A 237 -44.86 -31.48 -12.73
C LYS A 237 -45.01 -32.36 -11.49
N ARG A 238 -45.33 -31.78 -10.33
CA ARG A 238 -45.57 -32.51 -9.09
C ARG A 238 -47.07 -32.89 -9.08
N PRO A 239 -47.41 -34.19 -9.01
CA PRO A 239 -48.80 -34.66 -9.02
C PRO A 239 -49.57 -34.18 -7.79
#